data_AF-A0AA43P801-F1
#
_entry.id   AF-A0AA43P801-F1
#
_cell.length_a   1.000
_cell.length_b   1.000
_cell.length_c   1.000
_cell.angle_alpha   90.00
_cell.angle_beta   90.00
_cell.angle_gamma   90.00
#
_symmetry.space_group_name_H-M   'P 1'
#
loop_
_entity.id
_entity.type
_entity.pdbx_description
1 polymer ?
#
loop_
_entity_poly.entity_id
_entity_poly.type
_entity_poly.pdbx_seq_one_letter_code
_entity_poly.pdbx_strand_id
1 'polypeptide(L)'
;MSGDEIETVVAVCLCKQFPDAQRIRPSRGDGGIDVRVDNEDGTIDVYQIKKFAVNLGSSEKRQIIESWRRVKKYCNEQGLHLKNWYLTLPLDPTNENLEWFNENIRSNSDFHCVWKGLTNIEAWTSAMPEVYNYYVANGMETVNQQIKMLLDAAQKPDLRDPNELTKKLFDDAKLLSSIDPNYAYSVRSISKYDKGDLVFFNRPGLVYSTSITNGEGYSVVIEAIAKYKAVAEFAPIKESGIVYADTPEKKQELLDFRQYGTPFTEMPIKNLEGNLRLPLFDEPQDEVLSRIRLLEQIDPHPLSLTLVSGDAHIVLKQRSRTYGQIGVEWTGEDEAHVIHARLRTEVDSLKTTLQITFHFNALSGSEVPSAFNAVNFLYTAAQSKDVELQTIDGEPAYFDPECLDAYLFDQEKIHPWYELLSLLKTIHDAASRDFRCPDFATLKSSQVRRWKEIEHLLNGEQVIRHWDTLKFTKDSNECISFPTGVYGISKLIVPIGDQDVFLGYSQWWLNAASITEPSDTTRECVLHSSVDICDLLVEHRIKALKREDRDKVSHIFIGPVLDLSAYQQYAVPVQ
;
A
#
# COMPACT_ATOMS: atom_id res chain seq x y z
N MET A 1 15.46 17.59 -40.62
CA MET A 1 15.52 16.95 -39.31
C MET A 1 16.99 16.74 -38.96
N SER A 2 17.43 17.19 -37.80
CA SER A 2 18.77 16.88 -37.31
C SER A 2 18.87 15.41 -36.89
N GLY A 3 20.10 14.90 -36.72
CA GLY A 3 20.32 13.51 -36.31
C GLY A 3 19.77 13.18 -34.92
N ASP A 4 19.71 14.15 -34.02
CA ASP A 4 19.26 13.95 -32.64
C ASP A 4 17.72 14.03 -32.56
N GLU A 5 17.09 14.79 -33.46
CA GLU A 5 15.64 14.84 -33.63
C GLU A 5 15.06 13.50 -34.09
N ILE A 6 15.68 12.84 -35.08
CA ILE A 6 15.18 11.54 -35.59
C ILE A 6 15.29 10.45 -34.52
N GLU A 7 16.38 10.44 -33.75
CA GLU A 7 16.56 9.49 -32.64
C GLU A 7 15.48 9.70 -31.57
N THR A 8 15.18 10.96 -31.25
CA THR A 8 14.13 11.32 -30.29
C THR A 8 12.74 10.93 -30.79
N VAL A 9 12.39 11.26 -32.04
CA VAL A 9 11.07 10.93 -32.63
C VAL A 9 10.84 9.42 -32.64
N VAL A 10 11.81 8.65 -33.12
CA VAL A 10 11.70 7.18 -33.17
C VAL A 10 11.59 6.60 -31.76
N ALA A 11 12.41 7.05 -30.81
CA ALA A 11 12.38 6.57 -29.45
C ALA A 11 11.03 6.86 -28.76
N VAL A 12 10.46 8.05 -28.97
CA VAL A 12 9.13 8.40 -28.43
C VAL A 12 8.03 7.55 -29.07
N CYS A 13 8.05 7.35 -30.39
CA CYS A 13 7.08 6.45 -31.05
C CYS A 13 7.15 5.04 -30.48
N LEU A 14 8.36 4.51 -30.25
CA LEU A 14 8.55 3.19 -29.63
C LEU A 14 8.02 3.15 -28.19
N CYS A 15 8.33 4.15 -27.36
CA CYS A 15 7.81 4.20 -26.00
C CYS A 15 6.28 4.39 -25.95
N LYS A 16 5.67 5.05 -26.92
CA LYS A 16 4.20 5.11 -27.03
C LYS A 16 3.59 3.80 -27.48
N GLN A 17 4.26 3.07 -28.37
CA GLN A 17 3.84 1.73 -28.79
C GLN A 17 4.00 0.70 -27.66
N PHE A 18 5.04 0.86 -26.84
CA PHE A 18 5.37 -0.01 -25.72
C PHE A 18 5.50 0.86 -24.45
N PRO A 19 4.40 1.16 -23.73
CA PRO A 19 4.38 2.13 -22.64
C PRO A 19 5.37 1.89 -21.50
N ASP A 20 5.73 0.63 -21.24
CA ASP A 20 6.70 0.25 -20.19
C ASP A 20 8.16 0.22 -20.68
N ALA A 21 8.39 0.55 -21.96
CA ALA A 21 9.72 0.60 -22.53
C ALA A 21 10.61 1.61 -21.79
N GLN A 22 11.85 1.20 -21.56
CA GLN A 22 12.86 1.96 -20.86
C GLN A 22 13.78 2.62 -21.89
N ARG A 23 14.05 3.91 -21.71
CA ARG A 23 15.13 4.58 -22.43
C ARG A 23 16.40 4.40 -21.61
N ILE A 24 17.45 3.93 -22.26
CA ILE A 24 18.75 3.74 -21.59
C ILE A 24 19.64 4.89 -22.04
N ARG A 25 19.81 5.89 -21.15
CA ARG A 25 20.72 7.01 -21.41
C ARG A 25 22.16 6.61 -21.15
N PRO A 26 23.13 7.07 -21.97
CA PRO A 26 24.54 6.79 -21.73
C PRO A 26 25.06 7.60 -20.54
N SER A 27 25.19 6.96 -19.36
CA SER A 27 26.04 7.46 -18.27
C SER A 27 27.41 6.78 -18.37
N ARG A 28 28.41 7.51 -18.90
CA ARG A 28 29.84 7.12 -18.90
C ARG A 28 30.10 5.59 -18.94
N GLY A 29 29.75 4.92 -20.06
CA GLY A 29 30.23 3.56 -20.33
C GLY A 29 29.22 2.53 -20.84
N ASP A 30 27.94 2.85 -21.01
CA ASP A 30 26.93 1.80 -21.17
C ASP A 30 26.60 1.41 -22.63
N GLY A 31 26.80 0.12 -22.93
CA GLY A 31 25.89 -0.78 -23.64
C GLY A 31 25.46 -0.54 -25.10
N GLY A 32 25.33 0.70 -25.58
CA GLY A 32 24.72 0.98 -26.88
C GLY A 32 23.28 0.47 -26.99
N ILE A 33 22.44 0.76 -26.00
CA ILE A 33 21.00 0.46 -26.01
C ILE A 33 20.29 1.81 -25.99
N ASP A 34 19.38 2.08 -26.95
CA ASP A 34 18.60 3.32 -26.93
C ASP A 34 17.23 3.11 -26.28
N VAL A 35 16.51 2.05 -26.70
CA VAL A 35 15.23 1.65 -26.11
C VAL A 35 15.23 0.15 -25.83
N ARG A 36 14.79 -0.22 -24.62
CA ARG A 36 14.59 -1.60 -24.16
C ARG A 36 13.11 -1.84 -23.88
N VAL A 37 12.60 -2.97 -24.33
CA VAL A 37 11.24 -3.46 -24.03
C VAL A 37 11.39 -4.79 -23.29
N ASP A 38 10.78 -4.87 -22.11
CA ASP A 38 10.71 -6.10 -21.32
C ASP A 38 9.45 -6.88 -21.73
N ASN A 39 9.62 -8.13 -22.17
CA ASN A 39 8.52 -8.99 -22.60
C ASN A 39 7.97 -9.81 -21.42
N GLU A 40 6.69 -10.20 -21.50
CA GLU A 40 6.03 -11.03 -20.48
C GLU A 40 6.70 -12.39 -20.28
N ASP A 41 7.38 -12.92 -21.30
CA ASP A 41 8.11 -14.20 -21.27
C ASP A 41 9.49 -14.11 -20.58
N GLY A 42 9.81 -12.97 -19.95
CA GLY A 42 11.08 -12.72 -19.27
C GLY A 42 12.25 -12.41 -20.21
N THR A 43 12.00 -12.35 -21.52
CA THR A 43 13.01 -11.90 -22.50
C THR A 43 12.95 -10.39 -22.71
N ILE A 44 13.96 -9.84 -23.38
CA ILE A 44 13.99 -8.42 -23.74
C ILE A 44 14.12 -8.22 -25.26
N ASP A 45 13.56 -7.12 -25.74
CA ASP A 45 13.72 -6.59 -27.09
C ASP A 45 14.50 -5.27 -27.01
N VAL A 46 15.53 -5.12 -27.85
CA VAL A 46 16.37 -3.91 -27.89
C VAL A 46 16.24 -3.23 -29.24
N TYR A 47 15.96 -1.93 -29.23
CA TYR A 47 16.00 -1.05 -30.38
C TYR A 47 17.25 -0.17 -30.29
N GLN A 48 18.18 -0.36 -31.22
CA GLN A 48 19.31 0.55 -31.43
C GLN A 48 18.94 1.50 -32.57
N ILE A 49 18.79 2.77 -32.25
CA ILE A 49 18.47 3.83 -33.18
C ILE A 49 19.78 4.45 -33.69
N LYS A 50 19.86 4.69 -35.00
CA LYS A 50 20.98 5.39 -35.64
C LYS A 50 20.43 6.41 -36.62
N LYS A 51 21.02 7.60 -36.66
CA LYS A 51 20.69 8.67 -37.61
C LYS A 51 21.12 8.46 -39.08
N PHE A 52 21.63 7.28 -39.45
CA PHE A 52 22.18 7.07 -40.80
C PHE A 52 21.05 7.04 -41.84
N ALA A 53 21.05 7.99 -42.77
CA ALA A 53 19.99 8.17 -43.78
C ALA A 53 20.46 7.93 -45.23
N VAL A 54 21.75 7.65 -45.42
CA VAL A 54 22.39 7.43 -46.72
C VAL A 54 23.22 6.14 -46.65
N ASN A 55 23.91 5.79 -47.73
CA ASN A 55 24.75 4.59 -47.80
C ASN A 55 25.69 4.45 -46.58
N LEU A 56 25.74 3.24 -46.01
CA LEU A 56 26.63 2.93 -44.89
C LEU A 56 28.09 2.81 -45.34
N GLY A 57 28.92 3.76 -44.95
CA GLY A 57 30.37 3.68 -45.07
C GLY A 57 30.99 2.77 -44.01
N SER A 58 32.32 2.63 -44.06
CA SER A 58 33.06 1.79 -43.11
C SER A 58 32.94 2.27 -41.65
N SER A 59 32.79 3.57 -41.44
CA SER A 59 32.63 4.14 -40.09
C SER A 59 31.27 3.80 -39.49
N GLU A 60 30.20 3.97 -40.27
CA GLU A 60 28.82 3.67 -39.87
C GLU A 60 28.65 2.18 -39.59
N LYS A 61 29.15 1.31 -40.50
CA LYS A 61 29.17 -0.14 -40.31
C LYS A 61 29.89 -0.55 -39.02
N ARG A 62 31.04 0.07 -38.73
CA ARG A 62 31.79 -0.18 -37.49
C ARG A 62 31.00 0.23 -36.25
N GLN A 63 30.35 1.40 -36.27
CA GLN A 63 29.52 1.85 -35.15
C GLN A 63 28.33 0.93 -34.88
N ILE A 64 27.70 0.38 -35.93
CA ILE A 64 26.61 -0.59 -35.79
C ILE A 64 27.11 -1.88 -35.12
N ILE A 65 28.24 -2.42 -35.59
CA ILE A 65 28.86 -3.63 -35.02
C ILE A 65 29.25 -3.40 -33.56
N GLU A 66 29.85 -2.25 -33.24
CA GLU A 66 30.24 -1.90 -31.86
C GLU A 66 29.01 -1.79 -30.95
N SER A 67 27.92 -1.16 -31.40
CA SER A 67 26.64 -1.15 -30.67
C SER A 67 26.11 -2.56 -30.42
N TRP A 68 26.00 -3.39 -31.45
CA TRP A 68 25.54 -4.78 -31.31
C TRP A 68 26.38 -5.60 -30.32
N ARG A 69 27.72 -5.49 -30.39
CA ARG A 69 28.63 -6.18 -29.44
C ARG A 69 28.43 -5.71 -28.01
N ARG A 70 28.22 -4.41 -27.79
CA ARG A 70 27.99 -3.85 -26.45
C ARG A 70 26.67 -4.35 -25.87
N VAL A 71 25.60 -4.45 -26.66
CA VAL A 71 24.32 -5.02 -26.20
C VAL A 71 24.51 -6.48 -25.77
N LYS A 72 25.19 -7.30 -26.60
CA LYS A 72 25.47 -8.72 -26.27
C LYS A 72 26.25 -8.83 -24.95
N LYS A 73 27.29 -8.00 -24.78
CA LYS A 73 28.10 -7.96 -23.56
C LYS A 73 27.24 -7.58 -22.35
N TYR A 74 26.46 -6.51 -22.44
CA TYR A 74 25.58 -6.04 -21.38
C TYR A 74 24.56 -7.11 -20.95
N CYS A 75 23.90 -7.76 -21.91
CA CYS A 75 22.92 -8.80 -21.60
C CYS A 75 23.57 -9.99 -20.87
N ASN A 76 24.76 -10.42 -21.30
CA ASN A 76 25.49 -11.50 -20.64
C ASN A 76 25.91 -11.12 -19.21
N GLU A 77 26.40 -9.90 -18.99
CA GLU A 77 26.83 -9.42 -17.67
C GLU A 77 25.66 -9.28 -16.69
N GLN A 78 24.47 -8.94 -17.20
CA GLN A 78 23.26 -8.73 -16.41
C GLN A 78 22.35 -9.99 -16.34
N GLY A 79 22.76 -11.10 -16.97
CA GLY A 79 21.93 -12.31 -17.04
C GLY A 79 20.60 -12.12 -17.79
N LEU A 80 20.52 -11.17 -18.73
CA LEU A 80 19.32 -10.85 -19.49
C LEU A 80 19.22 -11.70 -20.77
N HIS A 81 18.02 -12.21 -21.05
CA HIS A 81 17.75 -12.99 -22.25
C HIS A 81 17.26 -12.10 -23.40
N LEU A 82 18.16 -11.70 -24.29
CA LEU A 82 17.82 -10.91 -25.48
C LEU A 82 17.14 -11.79 -26.54
N LYS A 83 15.91 -11.44 -26.93
CA LYS A 83 15.12 -12.15 -27.95
C LYS A 83 15.28 -11.50 -29.32
N ASN A 84 15.08 -10.18 -29.40
CA ASN A 84 15.24 -9.43 -30.63
C ASN A 84 16.17 -8.22 -30.45
N TRP A 85 17.03 -8.00 -31.45
CA TRP A 85 17.79 -6.78 -31.62
C TRP A 85 17.42 -6.10 -32.93
N TYR A 86 16.85 -4.90 -32.83
CA TYR A 86 16.39 -4.09 -33.96
C TYR A 86 17.38 -2.97 -34.24
N LEU A 87 18.05 -3.05 -35.39
CA LEU A 87 18.76 -1.91 -35.95
C LEU A 87 17.75 -0.98 -36.62
N THR A 88 17.54 0.20 -36.05
CA THR A 88 16.51 1.16 -36.47
C THR A 88 17.17 2.42 -37.01
N LEU A 89 16.99 2.70 -38.31
CA LEU A 89 17.58 3.89 -38.95
C LEU A 89 16.76 4.35 -40.15
N PRO A 90 16.83 5.65 -40.53
CA PRO A 90 16.12 6.21 -41.67
C PRO A 90 16.76 5.81 -43.02
N LEU A 91 17.08 4.53 -43.19
CA LEU A 91 17.64 3.94 -44.40
C LEU A 91 17.04 2.55 -44.62
N ASP A 92 16.31 2.39 -45.72
CA ASP A 92 15.92 1.06 -46.17
C ASP A 92 17.14 0.34 -46.78
N PRO A 93 17.35 -0.95 -46.46
CA PRO A 93 18.58 -1.62 -46.82
C PRO A 93 18.59 -2.00 -48.31
N THR A 94 19.74 -1.78 -48.95
CA THR A 94 20.03 -2.40 -50.26
C THR A 94 20.38 -3.89 -50.08
N ASN A 95 20.41 -4.67 -51.18
CA ASN A 95 20.85 -6.07 -51.14
C ASN A 95 22.25 -6.21 -50.51
N GLU A 96 23.20 -5.35 -50.89
CA GLU A 96 24.54 -5.33 -50.31
C GLU A 96 24.53 -5.03 -48.80
N ASN A 97 23.61 -4.18 -48.33
CA ASN A 97 23.46 -3.92 -46.90
C ASN A 97 22.87 -5.12 -46.16
N LEU A 98 21.91 -5.81 -46.76
CA LEU A 98 21.33 -7.04 -46.19
C LEU A 98 22.36 -8.16 -46.13
N GLU A 99 23.15 -8.38 -47.19
CA GLU A 99 24.25 -9.34 -47.20
C GLU A 99 25.26 -9.02 -46.09
N TRP A 100 25.73 -7.77 -46.04
CA TRP A 100 26.64 -7.32 -44.98
C TRP A 100 26.05 -7.52 -43.57
N PHE A 101 24.78 -7.16 -43.36
CA PHE A 101 24.10 -7.30 -42.07
C PHE A 101 23.92 -8.77 -41.68
N ASN A 102 23.61 -9.63 -42.66
CA ASN A 102 23.50 -11.06 -42.44
C ASN A 102 24.85 -11.66 -42.01
N GLU A 103 25.90 -11.41 -42.78
CA GLU A 103 27.25 -11.96 -42.55
C GLU A 103 27.88 -11.48 -41.24
N ASN A 104 27.72 -10.20 -40.92
CA ASN A 104 28.45 -9.57 -39.81
C ASN A 104 27.67 -9.59 -38.49
N ILE A 105 26.34 -9.63 -38.55
CA ILE A 105 25.49 -9.50 -37.35
C ILE A 105 24.62 -10.74 -37.16
N ARG A 106 23.71 -11.06 -38.09
CA ARG A 106 22.76 -12.18 -37.89
C ARG A 106 23.45 -13.53 -37.73
N SER A 107 24.41 -13.86 -38.59
CA SER A 107 25.13 -15.14 -38.52
C SER A 107 25.99 -15.29 -37.26
N ASN A 108 26.28 -14.19 -36.55
CA ASN A 108 27.08 -14.19 -35.32
C ASN A 108 26.23 -13.96 -34.05
N SER A 109 24.90 -14.02 -34.17
CA SER A 109 23.95 -13.76 -33.09
C SER A 109 23.19 -15.02 -32.70
N ASP A 110 23.03 -15.23 -31.40
CA ASP A 110 22.22 -16.31 -30.82
C ASP A 110 20.75 -15.89 -30.65
N PHE A 111 20.42 -14.69 -31.14
CA PHE A 111 19.12 -14.02 -31.05
C PHE A 111 18.75 -13.38 -32.38
N HIS A 112 17.48 -13.00 -32.54
CA HIS A 112 16.98 -12.51 -33.81
C HIS A 112 17.39 -11.05 -34.05
N CYS A 113 18.11 -10.80 -35.14
CA CYS A 113 18.55 -9.46 -35.53
C CYS A 113 17.73 -8.95 -36.73
N VAL A 114 17.16 -7.76 -36.64
CA VAL A 114 16.25 -7.21 -37.66
C VAL A 114 16.65 -5.79 -38.03
N TRP A 115 16.57 -5.50 -39.33
CA TRP A 115 16.70 -4.13 -39.84
C TRP A 115 15.32 -3.48 -39.92
N LYS A 116 15.15 -2.35 -39.25
CA LYS A 116 13.96 -1.48 -39.30
C LYS A 116 14.35 -0.20 -40.02
N GLY A 117 14.02 -0.13 -41.30
CA GLY A 117 14.44 0.94 -42.21
C GLY A 117 13.50 2.13 -42.21
N LEU A 118 13.69 3.02 -43.18
CA LEU A 118 12.89 4.23 -43.38
C LEU A 118 11.39 3.91 -43.45
N THR A 119 10.99 2.87 -44.19
CA THR A 119 9.58 2.47 -44.32
C THR A 119 8.92 2.19 -42.95
N ASN A 120 9.66 1.61 -42.00
CA ASN A 120 9.13 1.36 -40.65
C ASN A 120 8.98 2.66 -39.85
N ILE A 121 9.96 3.56 -39.97
CA ILE A 121 9.92 4.86 -39.30
C ILE A 121 8.77 5.71 -39.84
N GLU A 122 8.56 5.73 -41.16
CA GLU A 122 7.45 6.44 -41.80
C GLU A 122 6.10 5.88 -41.36
N ALA A 123 5.97 4.57 -41.18
CA ALA A 123 4.76 3.96 -40.66
C ALA A 123 4.47 4.43 -39.22
N TRP A 124 5.49 4.48 -38.35
CA TRP A 124 5.33 4.97 -36.98
C TRP A 124 4.96 6.46 -36.93
N THR A 125 5.66 7.31 -37.68
CA THR A 125 5.39 8.76 -37.68
C THR A 125 4.06 9.10 -38.33
N SER A 126 3.60 8.30 -39.30
CA SER A 126 2.26 8.45 -39.90
C SER A 126 1.15 8.04 -38.92
N ALA A 127 1.39 7.01 -38.11
CA ALA A 127 0.44 6.57 -37.09
C ALA A 127 0.39 7.50 -35.87
N MET A 128 1.47 8.25 -35.61
CA MET A 128 1.62 9.16 -34.47
C MET A 128 2.11 10.55 -34.92
N PRO A 129 1.30 11.28 -35.72
CA PRO A 129 1.71 12.56 -36.29
C PRO A 129 1.99 13.62 -35.21
N GLU A 130 1.39 13.49 -34.02
CA GLU A 130 1.61 14.38 -32.89
C GLU A 130 3.06 14.33 -32.37
N VAL A 131 3.74 13.19 -32.51
CA VAL A 131 5.16 13.05 -32.11
C VAL A 131 6.05 13.90 -33.02
N TYR A 132 5.87 13.77 -34.34
CA TYR A 132 6.61 14.58 -35.31
C TYR A 132 6.33 16.07 -35.12
N ASN A 133 5.05 16.43 -35.00
CA ASN A 133 4.63 17.81 -34.81
C ASN A 133 5.28 18.43 -33.57
N TYR A 134 5.34 17.69 -32.47
CA TYR A 134 5.89 18.17 -31.21
C TYR A 134 7.41 18.39 -31.25
N TYR A 135 8.18 17.41 -31.74
CA TYR A 135 9.64 17.43 -31.63
C TYR A 135 10.38 18.08 -32.80
N VAL A 136 9.73 18.19 -33.96
CA VAL A 136 10.39 18.66 -35.20
C VAL A 136 9.74 19.94 -35.73
N ALA A 137 8.42 20.04 -35.65
CA ALA A 137 7.69 21.25 -36.04
C ALA A 137 7.42 22.15 -34.81
N ASN A 138 6.44 23.05 -34.90
CA ASN A 138 6.10 23.99 -33.82
C ASN A 138 5.08 23.42 -32.81
N GLY A 139 4.88 22.11 -32.76
CA GLY A 139 3.86 21.48 -31.93
C GLY A 139 4.10 21.67 -30.43
N MET A 140 5.36 21.72 -29.99
CA MET A 140 5.68 22.06 -28.59
C MET A 140 5.17 23.45 -28.20
N GLU A 141 5.30 24.43 -29.09
CA GLU A 141 4.78 25.78 -28.85
C GLU A 141 3.25 25.80 -28.81
N THR A 142 2.60 25.03 -29.69
CA THR A 142 1.13 24.86 -29.67
C THR A 142 0.65 24.23 -28.36
N VAL A 143 1.33 23.18 -27.88
CA VAL A 143 1.02 22.56 -26.57
C VAL A 143 1.17 23.58 -25.45
N ASN A 144 2.29 24.31 -25.40
CA ASN A 144 2.53 25.33 -24.37
C ASN A 144 1.48 26.45 -24.38
N GLN A 145 1.05 26.90 -25.57
CA GLN A 145 -0.01 27.91 -25.71
C GLN A 145 -1.36 27.37 -25.20
N GLN A 146 -1.71 26.13 -25.54
CA GLN A 146 -2.96 25.53 -25.10
C GLN A 146 -2.97 25.24 -23.57
N ILE A 147 -1.82 24.87 -22.99
CA ILE A 147 -1.66 24.74 -21.54
C ILE A 147 -1.94 26.09 -20.87
N LYS A 148 -1.37 27.18 -21.40
CA LYS A 148 -1.62 28.52 -20.90
C LYS A 148 -3.10 28.89 -20.96
N MET A 149 -3.78 28.62 -22.08
CA MET A 149 -5.22 28.88 -22.24
C MET A 149 -6.08 28.11 -21.22
N LEU A 150 -5.75 26.84 -20.96
CA LEU A 150 -6.46 26.04 -19.96
C LEU A 150 -6.30 26.65 -18.55
N LEU A 151 -5.10 27.09 -18.22
CA LEU A 151 -4.78 27.66 -16.91
C LEU A 151 -5.43 29.03 -16.72
N ASP A 152 -5.42 29.88 -17.74
CA ASP A 152 -6.11 31.17 -17.73
C ASP A 152 -7.63 30.97 -17.55
N ALA A 153 -8.22 29.97 -18.22
CA ALA A 153 -9.63 29.62 -18.07
C ALA A 153 -9.95 29.09 -16.65
N ALA A 154 -9.03 28.37 -16.02
CA ALA A 154 -9.18 27.87 -14.66
C ALA A 154 -9.15 28.99 -13.60
N GLN A 155 -8.40 30.07 -13.83
CA GLN A 155 -8.31 31.22 -12.90
C GLN A 155 -9.54 32.14 -12.95
N LYS A 156 -10.08 32.38 -14.15
CA LYS A 156 -11.24 33.25 -14.38
C LYS A 156 -12.37 32.47 -15.05
N PRO A 157 -12.97 31.50 -14.35
CA PRO A 157 -14.12 30.81 -14.91
C PRO A 157 -15.27 31.81 -15.10
N ASP A 158 -15.80 31.93 -16.31
CA ASP A 158 -17.06 32.66 -16.53
C ASP A 158 -18.19 31.78 -15.97
N LEU A 159 -18.58 32.05 -14.72
CA LEU A 159 -19.48 31.20 -13.93
C LEU A 159 -20.96 31.35 -14.30
N ARG A 160 -21.28 31.97 -15.45
CA ARG A 160 -22.66 32.10 -15.92
C ARG A 160 -23.33 30.73 -16.13
N ASP A 161 -22.57 29.71 -16.54
CA ASP A 161 -22.99 28.31 -16.57
C ASP A 161 -21.85 27.35 -16.17
N PRO A 162 -21.88 26.79 -14.95
CA PRO A 162 -20.88 25.81 -14.47
C PRO A 162 -20.75 24.56 -15.35
N ASN A 163 -21.80 24.16 -16.06
CA ASN A 163 -21.77 22.99 -16.95
C ASN A 163 -21.01 23.31 -18.24
N GLU A 164 -21.19 24.51 -18.80
CA GLU A 164 -20.43 24.95 -19.98
C GLU A 164 -18.94 25.10 -19.67
N LEU A 165 -18.61 25.64 -18.50
CA LEU A 165 -17.22 25.72 -18.04
C LEU A 165 -16.60 24.33 -17.88
N THR A 166 -17.28 23.41 -17.20
CA THR A 166 -16.80 22.04 -16.99
C THR A 166 -16.56 21.34 -18.33
N LYS A 167 -17.51 21.48 -19.26
CA LYS A 167 -17.38 20.96 -20.62
C LYS A 167 -16.20 21.57 -21.36
N LYS A 168 -16.02 22.90 -21.29
CA LYS A 168 -14.90 23.60 -21.93
C LYS A 168 -13.55 23.12 -21.40
N LEU A 169 -13.37 23.07 -20.07
CA LEU A 169 -12.14 22.58 -19.45
C LEU A 169 -11.85 21.14 -19.88
N PHE A 170 -12.88 20.29 -19.95
CA PHE A 170 -12.74 18.92 -20.41
C PHE A 170 -12.34 18.85 -21.89
N ASP A 171 -12.96 19.64 -22.76
CA ASP A 171 -12.64 19.70 -24.19
C ASP A 171 -11.21 20.22 -24.42
N ASP A 172 -10.76 21.23 -23.65
CA ASP A 172 -9.39 21.75 -23.68
C ASP A 172 -8.38 20.68 -23.22
N ALA A 173 -8.67 19.96 -22.14
CA ALA A 173 -7.83 18.86 -21.65
C ALA A 173 -7.76 17.70 -22.65
N LYS A 174 -8.87 17.39 -23.32
CA LYS A 174 -8.94 16.39 -24.38
C LYS A 174 -8.13 16.80 -25.61
N LEU A 175 -8.22 18.06 -26.01
CA LEU A 175 -7.42 18.62 -27.11
C LEU A 175 -5.93 18.52 -26.77
N LEU A 176 -5.51 19.00 -25.59
CA LEU A 176 -4.12 18.88 -25.11
C LEU A 176 -3.63 17.43 -25.16
N SER A 177 -4.45 16.51 -24.65
CA SER A 177 -4.16 15.08 -24.68
C SER A 177 -4.06 14.49 -26.08
N SER A 178 -4.57 15.17 -27.11
CA SER A 178 -4.45 14.72 -28.51
C SER A 178 -3.20 15.26 -29.21
N ILE A 179 -2.69 16.42 -28.80
CA ILE A 179 -1.57 17.11 -29.45
C ILE A 179 -0.24 16.93 -28.73
N ASP A 180 -0.25 16.67 -27.42
CA ASP A 180 0.96 16.36 -26.66
C ASP A 180 1.27 14.86 -26.75
N PRO A 181 2.40 14.43 -27.33
CA PRO A 181 2.75 13.02 -27.38
C PRO A 181 3.10 12.41 -26.02
N ASN A 182 3.52 13.22 -25.05
CA ASN A 182 4.11 12.81 -23.77
C ASN A 182 3.07 12.69 -22.65
N TYR A 183 2.18 13.67 -22.54
CA TYR A 183 1.24 13.79 -21.43
C TYR A 183 -0.22 13.68 -21.87
N ALA A 184 -1.03 13.06 -21.03
CA ALA A 184 -2.48 13.18 -21.03
C ALA A 184 -2.90 14.08 -19.86
N TYR A 185 -3.98 14.82 -20.05
CA TYR A 185 -4.43 15.83 -19.11
C TYR A 185 -5.82 15.49 -18.57
N SER A 186 -5.98 15.60 -17.26
CA SER A 186 -7.25 15.42 -16.55
C SER A 186 -7.59 16.70 -15.79
N VAL A 187 -8.87 17.07 -15.79
CA VAL A 187 -9.37 18.27 -15.12
C VAL A 187 -10.56 17.94 -14.25
N ARG A 188 -10.65 18.57 -13.08
CA ARG A 188 -11.81 18.48 -12.18
C ARG A 188 -12.17 19.86 -11.65
N SER A 189 -13.46 20.19 -11.64
CA SER A 189 -13.97 21.36 -10.93
C SER A 189 -14.50 20.96 -9.57
N ILE A 190 -14.19 21.75 -8.55
CA ILE A 190 -14.56 21.55 -7.16
C ILE A 190 -15.35 22.76 -6.71
N SER A 191 -16.52 22.50 -6.13
CA SER A 191 -17.44 23.53 -5.65
C SER A 191 -16.86 24.24 -4.43
N LYS A 192 -17.08 25.55 -4.31
CA LYS A 192 -16.76 26.31 -3.09
C LYS A 192 -17.49 25.84 -1.83
N TYR A 193 -18.54 25.03 -2.01
CA TYR A 193 -19.31 24.44 -0.92
C TYR A 193 -18.83 23.04 -0.53
N ASP A 194 -17.92 22.46 -1.30
CA ASP A 194 -17.24 21.24 -0.91
C ASP A 194 -16.26 21.59 0.23
N LYS A 195 -16.58 21.12 1.43
CA LYS A 195 -15.81 21.42 2.65
C LYS A 195 -14.66 20.42 2.88
N GLY A 196 -14.50 19.44 2.00
CA GLY A 196 -13.35 18.54 2.06
C GLY A 196 -12.06 19.28 1.68
N ASP A 197 -10.95 18.84 2.24
CA ASP A 197 -9.63 19.27 1.76
C ASP A 197 -9.46 18.85 0.29
N LEU A 198 -8.70 19.63 -0.49
CA LEU A 198 -8.38 19.26 -1.87
C LEU A 198 -7.58 17.95 -1.88
N VAL A 199 -8.22 16.87 -2.31
CA VAL A 199 -7.58 15.55 -2.41
C VAL A 199 -6.92 15.41 -3.78
N PHE A 200 -5.58 15.29 -3.76
CA PHE A 200 -4.81 14.85 -4.92
C PHE A 200 -4.66 13.33 -4.88
N PHE A 201 -5.18 12.65 -5.89
CA PHE A 201 -5.15 11.19 -5.98
C PHE A 201 -3.86 10.73 -6.64
N ASN A 202 -3.02 10.02 -5.89
CA ASN A 202 -1.85 9.36 -6.46
C ASN A 202 -2.30 8.15 -7.31
N ARG A 203 -1.75 8.02 -8.52
CA ARG A 203 -2.06 6.91 -9.44
C ARG A 203 -0.92 6.67 -10.42
N PRO A 204 -0.80 5.46 -10.99
CA PRO A 204 0.24 5.16 -11.97
C PRO A 204 0.29 6.19 -13.11
N GLY A 205 1.49 6.66 -13.41
CA GLY A 205 1.74 7.65 -14.46
C GLY A 205 1.43 9.10 -14.10
N LEU A 206 0.83 9.42 -12.93
CA LEU A 206 0.68 10.81 -12.51
C LEU A 206 2.06 11.45 -12.29
N VAL A 207 2.39 12.49 -13.04
CA VAL A 207 3.67 13.21 -12.93
C VAL A 207 3.49 14.55 -12.22
N TYR A 208 2.35 15.20 -12.43
CA TYR A 208 2.09 16.52 -11.90
C TYR A 208 0.60 16.72 -11.60
N SER A 209 0.30 17.41 -10.51
CA SER A 209 -1.06 17.84 -10.18
C SER A 209 -1.03 19.21 -9.52
N THR A 210 -1.88 20.11 -9.98
CA THR A 210 -2.04 21.45 -9.42
C THR A 210 -3.51 21.77 -9.21
N SER A 211 -3.79 22.68 -8.27
CA SER A 211 -5.13 23.21 -8.04
C SER A 211 -5.07 24.74 -8.07
N ILE A 212 -6.02 25.35 -8.78
CA ILE A 212 -6.18 26.79 -8.85
C ILE A 212 -7.53 27.13 -8.24
N THR A 213 -7.54 27.98 -7.21
CA THR A 213 -8.76 28.48 -6.59
C THR A 213 -9.00 29.92 -7.03
N ASN A 214 -10.20 30.19 -7.55
CA ASN A 214 -10.56 31.54 -7.98
C ASN A 214 -11.02 32.41 -6.80
N GLY A 215 -11.22 33.71 -7.05
CA GLY A 215 -11.68 34.67 -6.02
C GLY A 215 -13.09 34.39 -5.46
N GLU A 216 -13.88 33.52 -6.09
CA GLU A 216 -15.19 33.09 -5.60
C GLU A 216 -15.15 31.81 -4.76
N GLY A 217 -13.99 31.17 -4.63
CA GLY A 217 -13.76 29.95 -3.85
C GLY A 217 -13.95 28.64 -4.60
N TYR A 218 -14.19 28.65 -5.92
CA TYR A 218 -14.20 27.44 -6.73
C TYR A 218 -12.77 27.03 -7.08
N SER A 219 -12.49 25.73 -7.07
CA SER A 219 -11.18 25.19 -7.41
C SER A 219 -11.23 24.36 -8.69
N VAL A 220 -10.20 24.47 -9.52
CA VAL A 220 -9.97 23.59 -10.67
C VAL A 220 -8.67 22.84 -10.44
N VAL A 221 -8.74 21.51 -10.47
CA VAL A 221 -7.58 20.62 -10.40
C VAL A 221 -7.18 20.22 -11.82
N ILE A 222 -5.90 20.33 -12.14
CA ILE A 222 -5.31 19.94 -13.42
C ILE A 222 -4.19 18.95 -13.15
N GLU A 223 -4.23 17.81 -13.84
CA GLU A 223 -3.28 16.71 -13.69
C GLU A 223 -2.61 16.40 -15.03
N ALA A 224 -1.29 16.20 -15.01
CA ALA A 224 -0.53 15.69 -16.15
C ALA A 224 -0.09 14.25 -15.86
N ILE A 225 -0.47 13.34 -16.76
CA ILE A 225 -0.28 11.89 -16.66
C ILE A 225 0.64 11.47 -17.81
N ALA A 226 1.77 10.86 -17.50
CA ALA A 226 2.67 10.32 -18.50
C ALA A 226 1.98 9.22 -19.32
N LYS A 227 2.10 9.30 -20.65
CA LYS A 227 1.57 8.28 -21.57
C LYS A 227 2.45 7.03 -21.65
N TYR A 228 3.68 7.12 -21.17
CA TYR A 228 4.66 6.04 -21.13
C TYR A 228 5.73 6.31 -20.06
N LYS A 229 6.41 5.27 -19.61
CA LYS A 229 7.33 5.27 -18.47
C LYS A 229 8.51 6.23 -18.64
N ALA A 230 9.08 6.29 -19.84
CA ALA A 230 10.27 7.09 -20.13
C ALA A 230 10.00 8.59 -20.38
N VAL A 231 8.78 9.10 -20.17
CA VAL A 231 8.41 10.51 -20.46
C VAL A 231 9.38 11.52 -19.83
N ALA A 232 9.78 11.33 -18.57
CA ALA A 232 10.67 12.24 -17.85
C ALA A 232 12.05 12.39 -18.53
N GLU A 233 12.44 11.44 -19.37
CA GLU A 233 13.67 11.53 -20.16
C GLU A 233 13.50 12.30 -21.47
N PHE A 234 12.29 12.45 -22.00
CA PHE A 234 12.06 13.17 -23.26
C PHE A 234 11.52 14.58 -23.05
N ALA A 235 10.58 14.73 -22.13
CA ALA A 235 9.89 15.98 -21.84
C ALA A 235 9.70 16.14 -20.33
N PRO A 236 10.77 16.22 -19.52
CA PRO A 236 10.64 16.41 -18.08
C PRO A 236 9.86 17.69 -17.75
N ILE A 237 8.90 17.60 -16.83
CA ILE A 237 8.35 18.78 -16.15
C ILE A 237 9.41 19.27 -15.16
N LYS A 238 9.82 20.52 -15.31
CA LYS A 238 10.86 21.19 -14.53
C LYS A 238 10.25 22.40 -13.87
N GLU A 239 10.27 22.39 -12.55
CA GLU A 239 9.89 23.50 -11.69
C GLU A 239 11.09 23.89 -10.84
N SER A 240 11.23 25.18 -10.57
CA SER A 240 12.25 25.75 -9.70
C SER A 240 11.59 26.78 -8.80
N GLY A 241 12.02 26.88 -7.55
CA GLY A 241 11.44 27.80 -6.58
C GLY A 241 12.14 27.69 -5.24
N ILE A 242 11.75 28.54 -4.30
CA ILE A 242 12.30 28.57 -2.94
C ILE A 242 11.27 27.96 -1.99
N VAL A 243 11.58 26.78 -1.45
CA VAL A 243 10.74 26.11 -0.44
C VAL A 243 11.14 26.59 0.95
N TYR A 244 10.15 26.96 1.76
CA TYR A 244 10.35 27.44 3.12
C TYR A 244 9.97 26.37 4.15
N ALA A 245 10.86 26.16 5.11
CA ALA A 245 10.64 25.28 6.25
C ALA A 245 10.64 26.10 7.54
N ASP A 246 9.43 26.36 8.07
CA ASP A 246 9.23 27.25 9.21
C ASP A 246 9.50 26.57 10.57
N THR A 247 9.63 25.25 10.59
CA THR A 247 9.87 24.46 11.82
C THR A 247 11.10 23.54 11.67
N PRO A 248 11.74 23.12 12.79
CA PRO A 248 12.83 22.15 12.76
C PRO A 248 12.45 20.83 12.06
N GLU A 249 11.21 20.37 12.24
CA GLU A 249 10.68 19.14 11.64
C GLU A 249 10.59 19.28 10.11
N LYS A 250 10.01 20.37 9.62
CA LYS A 250 9.95 20.67 8.18
C LYS A 250 11.35 20.82 7.57
N LYS A 251 12.29 21.39 8.33
CA LYS A 251 13.68 21.51 7.89
C LYS A 251 14.33 20.14 7.75
N GLN A 252 14.05 19.22 8.68
CA GLN A 252 14.53 17.84 8.60
C GLN A 252 13.92 17.10 7.40
N GLU A 253 12.63 17.27 7.13
CA GLU A 253 11.98 16.69 5.93
C GLU A 253 12.65 17.14 4.63
N LEU A 254 13.01 18.42 4.48
CA LEU A 254 13.74 18.91 3.30
C LEU A 254 15.17 18.33 3.20
N LEU A 255 15.83 18.14 4.34
CA LEU A 255 17.15 17.52 4.36
C LEU A 255 17.05 16.04 3.95
N ASP A 256 16.08 15.30 4.50
CA ASP A 256 15.83 13.90 4.19
C ASP A 256 15.45 13.74 2.70
N PHE A 257 14.60 14.61 2.16
CA PHE A 257 14.31 14.67 0.72
C PHE A 257 15.58 14.85 -0.11
N ARG A 258 16.43 15.81 0.24
CA ARG A 258 17.67 16.05 -0.52
C ARG A 258 18.63 14.87 -0.43
N GLN A 259 18.76 14.25 0.74
CA GLN A 259 19.73 13.20 0.99
C GLN A 259 19.28 11.83 0.45
N TYR A 260 18.02 11.47 0.66
CA TYR A 260 17.48 10.12 0.40
C TYR A 260 16.22 10.10 -0.48
N GLY A 261 15.72 11.27 -0.92
CA GLY A 261 14.53 11.36 -1.75
C GLY A 261 13.21 11.21 -0.99
N THR A 262 13.24 11.16 0.35
CA THR A 262 12.06 11.03 1.21
C THR A 262 11.03 12.11 0.89
N PRO A 263 9.77 11.76 0.58
CA PRO A 263 8.73 12.74 0.30
C PRO A 263 8.51 13.66 1.51
N PHE A 264 8.47 14.97 1.28
CA PHE A 264 8.14 15.95 2.32
C PHE A 264 6.64 16.30 2.28
N THR A 265 6.11 16.62 3.46
CA THR A 265 4.73 17.07 3.64
C THR A 265 4.54 18.49 3.11
N GLU A 266 3.32 19.00 3.10
CA GLU A 266 3.02 20.27 2.44
C GLU A 266 3.82 21.48 2.99
N MET A 267 4.55 22.16 2.10
CA MET A 267 5.41 23.31 2.40
C MET A 267 5.09 24.54 1.55
N PRO A 268 5.28 25.76 2.10
CA PRO A 268 5.23 26.99 1.32
C PRO A 268 6.34 27.04 0.26
N ILE A 269 6.02 27.52 -0.93
CA ILE A 269 6.97 27.78 -2.02
C ILE A 269 6.75 29.18 -2.60
N LYS A 270 7.85 29.89 -2.90
CA LYS A 270 7.85 31.18 -3.61
C LYS A 270 8.73 31.13 -4.86
N ASN A 271 8.56 32.13 -5.73
CA ASN A 271 9.35 32.32 -6.95
C ASN A 271 9.33 31.07 -7.84
N LEU A 272 8.14 30.48 -8.04
CA LEU A 272 7.99 29.29 -8.87
C LEU A 272 8.21 29.66 -10.35
N GLU A 273 9.24 29.07 -10.96
CA GLU A 273 9.55 29.18 -12.38
C GLU A 273 9.66 27.78 -12.99
N GLY A 274 8.99 27.53 -14.12
CA GLY A 274 8.98 26.20 -14.73
C GLY A 274 8.59 26.17 -16.20
N ASN A 275 8.80 25.02 -16.83
CA ASN A 275 8.45 24.80 -18.23
C ASN A 275 6.97 24.41 -18.42
N LEU A 276 6.35 23.81 -17.41
CA LEU A 276 4.91 23.78 -17.28
C LEU A 276 4.53 25.14 -16.71
N ARG A 277 4.56 26.18 -17.55
CA ARG A 277 4.20 27.54 -17.16
C ARG A 277 2.78 27.54 -16.62
N LEU A 278 2.61 27.30 -15.33
CA LEU A 278 1.55 27.92 -14.57
C LEU A 278 1.77 29.41 -14.76
N PRO A 279 0.83 30.17 -15.36
CA PRO A 279 0.83 31.61 -15.23
C PRO A 279 0.48 31.90 -13.77
N LEU A 280 1.45 31.70 -12.89
CA LEU A 280 1.40 32.23 -11.55
C LEU A 280 1.80 33.70 -11.69
N PHE A 281 0.75 34.49 -11.92
CA PHE A 281 0.67 35.92 -11.61
C PHE A 281 1.32 36.88 -12.63
N ASP A 282 0.49 37.73 -13.23
CA ASP A 282 0.90 39.08 -13.65
C ASP A 282 1.02 40.03 -12.41
N GLU A 283 0.78 39.53 -11.20
CA GLU A 283 1.01 40.23 -9.93
C GLU A 283 2.44 39.96 -9.40
N PRO A 284 3.05 40.92 -8.67
CA PRO A 284 4.39 40.73 -8.12
C PRO A 284 4.46 39.46 -7.25
N GLN A 285 5.38 38.55 -7.61
CA GLN A 285 5.53 37.20 -7.03
C GLN A 285 5.75 37.15 -5.50
N ASP A 286 5.99 38.29 -4.85
CA ASP A 286 6.23 38.39 -3.40
C ASP A 286 4.98 38.11 -2.54
N GLU A 287 3.76 38.24 -3.09
CA GLU A 287 2.50 38.16 -2.33
C GLU A 287 1.75 36.82 -2.41
N VAL A 288 2.13 35.90 -3.31
CA VAL A 288 1.38 34.63 -3.48
C VAL A 288 2.05 33.45 -2.78
N LEU A 289 1.41 32.98 -1.72
CA LEU A 289 1.74 31.74 -1.03
C LEU A 289 1.19 30.53 -1.80
N SER A 290 2.04 29.93 -2.64
CA SER A 290 1.79 28.59 -3.18
C SER A 290 2.26 27.52 -2.19
N ARG A 291 1.70 26.32 -2.29
CA ARG A 291 2.10 25.17 -1.46
C ARG A 291 2.46 23.99 -2.36
N ILE A 292 3.48 23.26 -1.97
CA ILE A 292 3.99 22.09 -2.69
C ILE A 292 4.09 20.91 -1.73
N ARG A 293 3.79 19.72 -2.24
CA ARG A 293 3.98 18.46 -1.55
C ARG A 293 4.43 17.41 -2.56
N LEU A 294 5.15 16.40 -2.10
CA LEU A 294 5.47 15.24 -2.93
C LEU A 294 4.53 14.09 -2.58
N LEU A 295 3.93 13.49 -3.60
CA LEU A 295 3.19 12.25 -3.42
C LEU A 295 4.18 11.09 -3.38
N GLU A 296 3.87 10.05 -2.60
CA GLU A 296 4.68 8.84 -2.52
C GLU A 296 4.84 8.20 -3.91
N GLN A 297 6.04 7.73 -4.22
CA GLN A 297 6.27 7.07 -5.50
C GLN A 297 5.63 5.68 -5.49
N ILE A 298 4.81 5.38 -6.50
CA ILE A 298 4.29 4.03 -6.70
C ILE A 298 5.39 3.21 -7.38
N ASP A 299 6.00 2.29 -6.64
CA ASP A 299 7.00 1.37 -7.17
C ASP A 299 6.30 0.18 -7.86
N PRO A 300 6.51 -0.05 -9.17
CA PRO A 300 5.91 -1.18 -9.87
C PRO A 300 6.46 -2.53 -9.42
N HIS A 301 7.64 -2.55 -8.78
CA HIS A 301 8.29 -3.76 -8.28
C HIS A 301 8.68 -3.57 -6.80
N PRO A 302 7.69 -3.56 -5.89
CA PRO A 302 7.94 -3.33 -4.47
C PRO A 302 8.84 -4.43 -3.89
N LEU A 303 9.83 -4.03 -3.09
CA LEU A 303 10.73 -4.93 -2.39
C LEU A 303 10.20 -5.21 -0.99
N SER A 304 9.58 -6.36 -0.77
CA SER A 304 9.25 -6.82 0.58
C SER A 304 10.51 -7.34 1.28
N LEU A 305 10.65 -7.00 2.55
CA LEU A 305 11.74 -7.47 3.42
C LEU A 305 11.14 -8.22 4.61
N THR A 306 11.94 -9.05 5.26
CA THR A 306 11.51 -9.87 6.40
C THR A 306 12.36 -9.53 7.61
N LEU A 307 11.72 -9.14 8.71
CA LEU A 307 12.40 -9.11 10.01
C LEU A 307 12.44 -10.53 10.58
N VAL A 308 13.61 -10.94 11.05
CA VAL A 308 13.85 -12.27 11.63
C VAL A 308 14.46 -12.12 13.02
N SER A 309 13.99 -12.95 13.94
CA SER A 309 14.49 -13.01 15.31
C SER A 309 14.33 -14.41 15.89
N GLY A 310 15.44 -15.14 16.01
CA GLY A 310 15.41 -16.58 16.31
C GLY A 310 14.58 -17.33 15.27
N ASP A 311 13.56 -18.06 15.71
CA ASP A 311 12.63 -18.79 14.83
C ASP A 311 11.42 -17.93 14.38
N ALA A 312 11.26 -16.72 14.93
CA ALA A 312 10.18 -15.81 14.59
C ALA A 312 10.55 -14.93 13.39
N HIS A 313 9.58 -14.70 12.51
CA HIS A 313 9.74 -13.81 11.36
C HIS A 313 8.46 -13.02 11.08
N ILE A 314 8.62 -11.84 10.49
CA ILE A 314 7.50 -11.04 10.01
C ILE A 314 7.87 -10.30 8.71
N VAL A 315 6.97 -10.39 7.72
CA VAL A 315 7.15 -9.74 6.43
C VAL A 315 6.68 -8.29 6.51
N LEU A 316 7.55 -7.39 6.05
CA LEU A 316 7.29 -5.97 5.87
C LEU A 316 7.06 -5.67 4.39
N LYS A 317 5.86 -5.18 4.09
CA LYS A 317 5.49 -4.72 2.74
C LYS A 317 6.07 -3.33 2.52
N GLN A 318 6.73 -3.12 1.37
CA GLN A 318 7.28 -1.81 1.01
C GLN A 318 6.16 -0.75 0.97
N ARG A 319 6.39 0.36 1.67
CA ARG A 319 5.60 1.58 1.56
C ARG A 319 6.21 2.55 0.57
N SER A 320 7.51 2.82 0.70
CA SER A 320 8.23 3.68 -0.22
C SER A 320 9.65 3.18 -0.45
N ARG A 321 10.19 3.50 -1.63
CA ARG A 321 11.61 3.36 -1.95
C ARG A 321 12.03 4.56 -2.79
N THR A 322 12.92 5.39 -2.24
CA THR A 322 13.32 6.67 -2.84
C THR A 322 14.82 6.81 -2.92
N TYR A 323 15.27 7.67 -3.83
CA TYR A 323 16.67 7.92 -4.12
C TYR A 323 16.95 9.41 -4.00
N GLY A 324 17.97 9.79 -3.24
CA GLY A 324 18.43 11.16 -3.10
C GLY A 324 19.88 11.33 -3.55
N GLN A 325 20.48 12.45 -3.15
CA GLN A 325 21.85 12.79 -3.55
C GLN A 325 22.92 11.92 -2.86
N ILE A 326 22.62 11.41 -1.66
CA ILE A 326 23.57 10.67 -0.83
C ILE A 326 23.24 9.18 -0.83
N GLY A 327 21.96 8.85 -0.81
CA GLY A 327 21.52 7.51 -0.48
C GLY A 327 20.16 7.13 -0.99
N VAL A 328 19.76 5.94 -0.59
CA VAL A 328 18.45 5.34 -0.80
C VAL A 328 17.73 5.27 0.55
N GLU A 329 16.44 5.52 0.56
CA GLU A 329 15.57 5.18 1.69
C GLU A 329 14.56 4.12 1.24
N TRP A 330 14.36 3.10 2.06
CA TRP A 330 13.27 2.16 1.97
C TRP A 330 12.45 2.23 3.26
N THR A 331 11.14 2.23 3.13
CA THR A 331 10.23 2.09 4.27
C THR A 331 9.29 0.93 4.03
N GLY A 332 8.93 0.23 5.10
CA GLY A 332 7.97 -0.85 5.04
C GLY A 332 7.32 -1.11 6.39
N GLU A 333 6.20 -1.80 6.34
CA GLU A 333 5.38 -2.09 7.52
C GLU A 333 4.77 -3.49 7.44
N ASP A 334 4.43 -4.06 8.59
CA ASP A 334 3.72 -5.33 8.64
C ASP A 334 2.22 -5.18 8.29
N GLU A 335 1.54 -6.31 8.13
CA GLU A 335 0.13 -6.34 7.73
C GLU A 335 -0.85 -5.77 8.76
N ALA A 336 -0.52 -5.80 10.05
CA ALA A 336 -1.31 -5.14 11.09
C ALA A 336 -0.93 -3.67 11.31
N HIS A 337 0.03 -3.13 10.53
CA HIS A 337 0.53 -1.76 10.63
C HIS A 337 1.12 -1.40 12.01
N VAL A 338 1.57 -2.39 12.77
CA VAL A 338 2.14 -2.24 14.12
C VAL A 338 3.62 -1.93 14.04
N ILE A 339 4.36 -2.64 13.19
CA ILE A 339 5.81 -2.57 13.03
C ILE A 339 6.11 -1.79 11.76
N HIS A 340 6.86 -0.70 11.91
CA HIS A 340 7.34 0.14 10.82
C HIS A 340 8.85 0.11 10.82
N ALA A 341 9.45 -0.11 9.65
CA ALA A 341 10.88 -0.08 9.46
C ALA A 341 11.25 0.96 8.42
N ARG A 342 12.34 1.67 8.69
CA ARG A 342 13.00 2.61 7.78
C ARG A 342 14.46 2.21 7.64
N LEU A 343 14.88 1.92 6.42
CA LEU A 343 16.25 1.57 6.07
C LEU A 343 16.82 2.71 5.22
N ARG A 344 17.98 3.25 5.60
CA ARG A 344 18.71 4.24 4.81
C ARG A 344 20.09 3.70 4.48
N THR A 345 20.48 3.75 3.21
CA THR A 345 21.80 3.31 2.74
C THR A 345 22.48 4.43 1.97
N GLU A 346 23.65 4.84 2.40
CA GLU A 346 24.51 5.78 1.67
C GLU A 346 25.21 5.05 0.51
N VAL A 347 25.15 5.59 -0.71
CA VAL A 347 25.66 4.90 -1.91
C VAL A 347 27.19 4.77 -1.91
N ASP A 348 27.91 5.82 -1.49
CA ASP A 348 29.37 5.86 -1.56
C ASP A 348 30.04 5.08 -0.43
N SER A 349 29.51 5.18 0.79
CA SER A 349 30.08 4.53 1.97
C SER A 349 29.52 3.13 2.22
N LEU A 350 28.38 2.80 1.58
CA LEU A 350 27.54 1.63 1.87
C LEU A 350 27.08 1.54 3.33
N LYS A 351 27.23 2.63 4.09
CA LYS A 351 26.74 2.70 5.46
C LYS A 351 25.21 2.64 5.42
N THR A 352 24.67 1.67 6.13
CA THR A 352 23.23 1.49 6.26
C THR A 352 22.80 1.76 7.69
N THR A 353 21.62 2.34 7.89
CA THR A 353 20.99 2.50 9.20
C THR A 353 19.56 2.03 9.14
N LEU A 354 19.17 1.17 10.07
CA LEU A 354 17.79 0.74 10.27
C LEU A 354 17.17 1.56 11.40
N GLN A 355 15.88 1.84 11.30
CA GLN A 355 15.08 2.40 12.39
C GLN A 355 13.77 1.65 12.41
N ILE A 356 13.40 1.12 13.58
CA ILE A 356 12.13 0.40 13.78
C ILE A 356 11.25 1.21 14.74
N THR A 357 9.95 1.29 14.47
CA THR A 357 8.97 1.99 15.33
C THR A 357 7.70 1.16 15.47
N PHE A 358 7.08 1.21 16.66
CA PHE A 358 5.90 0.43 17.00
C PHE A 358 4.67 1.31 17.25
N HIS A 359 3.53 0.91 16.68
CA HIS A 359 2.26 1.62 16.74
C HIS A 359 1.13 0.68 17.20
N PHE A 360 1.04 0.42 18.51
CA PHE A 360 0.02 -0.48 19.09
C PHE A 360 -1.43 0.01 18.89
N ASN A 361 -1.63 1.30 18.64
CA ASN A 361 -2.94 1.84 18.29
C ASN A 361 -3.49 1.29 16.95
N ALA A 362 -2.63 0.78 16.06
CA ALA A 362 -3.03 0.13 14.82
C ALA A 362 -3.71 -1.23 15.03
N LEU A 363 -3.60 -1.82 16.23
CA LEU A 363 -4.23 -3.10 16.55
C LEU A 363 -5.77 -3.00 16.53
N SER A 364 -6.37 -1.87 16.90
CA SER A 364 -7.83 -1.73 16.89
C SER A 364 -8.38 -1.84 15.46
N GLY A 365 -9.29 -2.79 15.21
CA GLY A 365 -9.86 -3.05 13.87
C GLY A 365 -8.99 -3.89 12.92
N SER A 366 -7.78 -4.25 13.31
CA SER A 366 -6.91 -5.16 12.56
C SER A 366 -7.47 -6.60 12.53
N GLU A 367 -6.97 -7.43 11.61
CA GLU A 367 -7.29 -8.87 11.59
C GLU A 367 -6.54 -9.58 12.72
N VAL A 368 -7.25 -10.42 13.48
CA VAL A 368 -6.70 -11.07 14.67
C VAL A 368 -5.42 -11.88 14.37
N PRO A 369 -5.35 -12.68 13.28
CA PRO A 369 -4.12 -13.39 12.95
C PRO A 369 -2.92 -12.47 12.67
N SER A 370 -3.11 -11.41 11.86
CA SER A 370 -2.02 -10.48 11.52
C SER A 370 -1.56 -9.68 12.76
N ALA A 371 -2.51 -9.24 13.59
CA ALA A 371 -2.24 -8.57 14.87
C ALA A 371 -1.43 -9.45 15.83
N PHE A 372 -1.86 -10.71 16.00
CA PHE A 372 -1.16 -11.68 16.81
C PHE A 372 0.24 -11.95 16.28
N ASN A 373 0.41 -12.14 14.96
CA ASN A 373 1.72 -12.39 14.35
C ASN A 373 2.71 -11.25 14.63
N ALA A 374 2.27 -9.99 14.50
CA ALA A 374 3.09 -8.81 14.81
C ALA A 374 3.55 -8.79 16.27
N VAL A 375 2.61 -8.93 17.21
CA VAL A 375 2.96 -8.88 18.64
C VAL A 375 3.73 -10.11 19.11
N ASN A 376 3.45 -11.29 18.55
CA ASN A 376 4.23 -12.50 18.78
C ASN A 376 5.68 -12.33 18.33
N PHE A 377 5.91 -11.76 17.14
CA PHE A 377 7.26 -11.42 16.69
C PHE A 377 7.96 -10.47 17.67
N LEU A 378 7.30 -9.39 18.10
CA LEU A 378 7.86 -8.45 19.07
C LEU A 378 8.20 -9.11 20.40
N TYR A 379 7.34 -10.00 20.89
CA TYR A 379 7.54 -10.74 22.14
C TYR A 379 8.76 -11.66 22.05
N THR A 380 8.90 -12.41 20.96
CA THR A 380 10.08 -13.27 20.70
C THR A 380 11.35 -12.43 20.54
N ALA A 381 11.30 -11.35 19.76
CA ALA A 381 12.44 -10.47 19.52
C ALA A 381 12.95 -9.80 20.80
N ALA A 382 12.03 -9.46 21.70
CA ALA A 382 12.38 -8.94 23.01
C ALA A 382 13.07 -9.98 23.93
N GLN A 383 12.99 -11.28 23.63
CA GLN A 383 13.67 -12.34 24.39
C GLN A 383 15.04 -12.66 23.81
N SER A 384 15.12 -12.80 22.48
CA SER A 384 16.35 -13.13 21.76
C SER A 384 17.35 -11.98 21.76
N LYS A 385 16.85 -10.74 21.70
CA LYS A 385 17.63 -9.49 21.50
C LYS A 385 18.44 -9.44 20.20
N ASP A 386 18.12 -10.32 19.26
CA ASP A 386 18.75 -10.38 17.94
C ASP A 386 17.68 -10.16 16.89
N VAL A 387 17.80 -9.10 16.10
CA VAL A 387 16.87 -8.78 15.01
C VAL A 387 17.67 -8.51 13.75
N GLU A 388 17.33 -9.25 12.69
CA GLU A 388 17.95 -9.12 11.38
C GLU A 388 16.90 -8.75 10.34
N LEU A 389 17.28 -7.94 9.35
CA LEU A 389 16.44 -7.65 8.20
C LEU A 389 16.97 -8.42 6.99
N GLN A 390 16.14 -9.30 6.45
CA GLN A 390 16.47 -10.19 5.35
C GLN A 390 15.59 -9.89 4.12
N THR A 391 16.08 -10.29 2.95
CA THR A 391 15.26 -10.43 1.74
C THR A 391 14.34 -11.65 1.88
N ILE A 392 13.37 -11.78 0.98
CA ILE A 392 12.44 -12.93 0.99
C ILE A 392 13.14 -14.28 0.76
N ASP A 393 14.30 -14.26 0.10
CA ASP A 393 15.12 -15.45 -0.17
C ASP A 393 16.03 -15.81 1.01
N GLY A 394 15.97 -15.07 2.11
CA GLY A 394 16.77 -15.29 3.32
C GLY A 394 18.16 -14.66 3.29
N GLU A 395 18.51 -13.93 2.22
CA GLU A 395 19.78 -13.18 2.16
C GLU A 395 19.71 -11.95 3.08
N PRO A 396 20.75 -11.66 3.87
CA PRO A 396 20.77 -10.52 4.76
C PRO A 396 20.72 -9.21 3.97
N ALA A 397 19.67 -8.42 4.20
CA ALA A 397 19.58 -7.06 3.66
C ALA A 397 20.31 -6.05 4.56
N TYR A 398 20.26 -6.28 5.88
CA TYR A 398 20.98 -5.50 6.87
C TYR A 398 21.09 -6.27 8.19
N PHE A 399 22.28 -6.22 8.78
CA PHE A 399 22.54 -6.73 10.12
C PHE A 399 23.18 -5.61 10.95
N ASP A 400 22.53 -5.21 12.04
CA ASP A 400 23.10 -4.26 12.98
C ASP A 400 22.78 -4.66 14.42
N PRO A 401 23.78 -5.21 15.13
CA PRO A 401 23.62 -5.64 16.52
C PRO A 401 23.51 -4.46 17.50
N GLU A 402 23.83 -3.23 17.09
CA GLU A 402 23.76 -2.02 17.93
C GLU A 402 22.43 -1.24 17.74
N CYS A 403 21.63 -1.59 16.72
CA CYS A 403 20.37 -0.91 16.39
C CYS A 403 19.19 -1.27 17.31
N LEU A 404 19.35 -2.29 18.15
CA LEU A 404 18.40 -2.57 19.22
C LEU A 404 18.59 -1.55 20.33
N ASP A 405 17.99 -0.37 20.13
CA ASP A 405 17.76 0.55 21.22
C ASP A 405 17.06 -0.24 22.34
N ALA A 406 17.69 -0.36 23.51
CA ALA A 406 17.27 -1.28 24.57
C ALA A 406 15.81 -1.03 25.05
N TYR A 407 15.26 0.12 24.69
CA TYR A 407 13.88 0.56 24.95
C TYR A 407 12.84 0.11 23.91
N LEU A 408 13.25 -0.26 22.69
CA LEU A 408 12.31 -0.66 21.63
C LEU A 408 11.60 -1.96 22.02
N PHE A 409 12.37 -2.97 22.39
CA PHE A 409 11.87 -4.30 22.73
C PHE A 409 11.66 -4.46 24.25
N ASP A 410 10.97 -3.50 24.85
CA ASP A 410 10.64 -3.50 26.28
C ASP A 410 9.59 -4.57 26.60
N GLN A 411 10.04 -5.67 27.21
CA GLN A 411 9.19 -6.80 27.61
C GLN A 411 8.00 -6.39 28.48
N GLU A 412 8.16 -5.42 29.38
CA GLU A 412 7.08 -5.00 30.29
C GLU A 412 5.92 -4.35 29.52
N LYS A 413 6.21 -3.71 28.38
CA LYS A 413 5.20 -3.11 27.49
C LYS A 413 4.61 -4.12 26.52
N ILE A 414 5.40 -5.07 26.02
CA ILE A 414 4.97 -6.01 24.98
C ILE A 414 4.17 -7.18 25.57
N HIS A 415 4.57 -7.68 26.75
CA HIS A 415 3.99 -8.88 27.34
C HIS A 415 2.45 -8.79 27.55
N PRO A 416 1.87 -7.68 28.06
CA PRO A 416 0.42 -7.56 28.20
C PRO A 416 -0.32 -7.66 26.86
N TRP A 417 0.24 -7.10 25.78
CA TRP A 417 -0.33 -7.21 24.44
C TRP A 417 -0.27 -8.65 23.91
N TYR A 418 0.84 -9.34 24.17
CA TYR A 418 1.02 -10.73 23.77
C TYR A 418 -0.03 -11.63 24.44
N GLU A 419 -0.21 -11.52 25.76
CA GLU A 419 -1.23 -12.30 26.49
C GLU A 419 -2.64 -12.03 25.93
N LEU A 420 -2.96 -10.74 25.71
CA LEU A 420 -4.28 -10.34 25.23
C LEU A 420 -4.57 -10.87 23.82
N LEU A 421 -3.62 -10.74 22.89
CA LEU A 421 -3.79 -11.20 21.51
C LEU A 421 -3.68 -12.72 21.40
N SER A 422 -2.94 -13.39 22.27
CA SER A 422 -2.93 -14.85 22.37
C SER A 422 -4.32 -15.38 22.70
N LEU A 423 -4.98 -14.79 23.71
CA LEU A 423 -6.38 -15.13 24.05
C LEU A 423 -7.31 -14.90 22.87
N LEU A 424 -7.19 -13.75 22.22
CA LEU A 424 -8.04 -13.39 21.10
C LEU A 424 -7.83 -14.32 19.90
N LYS A 425 -6.59 -14.74 19.66
CA LYS A 425 -6.23 -15.71 18.61
C LYS A 425 -6.83 -17.08 18.88
N THR A 426 -6.78 -17.57 20.13
CA THR A 426 -7.45 -18.82 20.52
C THR A 426 -8.95 -18.78 20.26
N ILE A 427 -9.60 -17.66 20.60
CA ILE A 427 -11.04 -17.46 20.33
C ILE A 427 -11.32 -17.41 18.83
N HIS A 428 -10.48 -16.71 18.07
CA HIS A 428 -10.56 -16.60 16.62
C HIS A 428 -10.48 -17.98 15.95
N ASP A 429 -9.52 -18.81 16.34
CA ASP A 429 -9.34 -20.15 15.76
C ASP A 429 -10.50 -21.11 16.07
N ALA A 430 -11.21 -20.89 17.17
CA ALA A 430 -12.40 -21.64 17.52
C ALA A 430 -13.70 -21.09 16.88
N ALA A 431 -13.68 -19.86 16.38
CA ALA A 431 -14.84 -19.20 15.79
C ALA A 431 -15.13 -19.76 14.39
N SER A 432 -16.42 -19.79 14.03
CA SER A 432 -16.84 -20.21 12.68
C SER A 432 -16.79 -19.09 11.64
N ARG A 433 -16.50 -17.86 12.07
CA ARG A 433 -16.42 -16.67 11.24
C ARG A 433 -15.30 -15.79 11.76
N ASP A 434 -14.55 -15.20 10.84
CA ASP A 434 -13.52 -14.23 11.18
C ASP A 434 -14.15 -12.99 11.82
N PHE A 435 -13.41 -12.39 12.73
CA PHE A 435 -13.75 -11.13 13.37
C PHE A 435 -12.49 -10.27 13.53
N ARG A 436 -12.68 -8.97 13.70
CA ARG A 436 -11.57 -8.01 13.84
C ARG A 436 -11.28 -7.73 15.32
N CYS A 437 -10.05 -7.33 15.59
CA CYS A 437 -9.64 -6.84 16.90
C CYS A 437 -10.58 -5.71 17.37
N PRO A 438 -11.05 -5.73 18.63
CA PRO A 438 -11.92 -4.69 19.14
C PRO A 438 -11.15 -3.38 19.33
N ASP A 439 -11.87 -2.30 19.59
CA ASP A 439 -11.23 -1.09 20.09
C ASP A 439 -10.72 -1.31 21.52
N PHE A 440 -9.41 -1.43 21.66
CA PHE A 440 -8.77 -1.68 22.95
C PHE A 440 -8.93 -0.50 23.93
N ALA A 441 -9.20 0.71 23.44
CA ALA A 441 -9.40 1.87 24.30
C ALA A 441 -10.72 1.82 25.10
N THR A 442 -11.70 1.06 24.61
CA THR A 442 -13.04 0.92 25.23
C THR A 442 -13.23 -0.44 25.90
N LEU A 443 -12.20 -1.29 25.90
CA LEU A 443 -12.25 -2.66 26.40
C LEU A 443 -12.44 -2.71 27.92
N LYS A 444 -13.46 -3.45 28.37
CA LYS A 444 -13.75 -3.61 29.80
C LYS A 444 -13.00 -4.80 30.39
N SER A 445 -12.54 -4.69 31.64
CA SER A 445 -11.87 -5.80 32.34
C SER A 445 -12.75 -7.05 32.45
N SER A 446 -14.07 -6.89 32.52
CA SER A 446 -15.02 -8.02 32.52
C SER A 446 -15.03 -8.79 31.20
N GLN A 447 -14.79 -8.12 30.06
CA GLN A 447 -14.68 -8.80 28.76
C GLN A 447 -13.38 -9.61 28.71
N VAL A 448 -12.25 -9.04 29.11
CA VAL A 448 -10.96 -9.76 29.16
C VAL A 448 -11.03 -10.97 30.10
N ARG A 449 -11.67 -10.82 31.27
CA ARG A 449 -11.92 -11.94 32.17
C ARG A 449 -12.75 -13.02 31.49
N ARG A 450 -13.82 -12.65 30.79
CA ARG A 450 -14.63 -13.61 30.03
C ARG A 450 -13.81 -14.29 28.93
N TRP A 451 -12.89 -13.61 28.27
CA TRP A 451 -12.03 -14.24 27.26
C TRP A 451 -11.13 -15.33 27.85
N LYS A 452 -10.55 -15.10 29.03
CA LYS A 452 -9.79 -16.11 29.78
C LYS A 452 -10.66 -17.32 30.14
N GLU A 453 -11.87 -17.10 30.66
CA GLU A 453 -12.82 -18.18 30.92
C GLU A 453 -13.14 -19.00 29.66
N ILE A 454 -13.30 -18.32 28.52
CA ILE A 454 -13.58 -18.97 27.25
C ILE A 454 -12.41 -19.82 26.78
N GLU A 455 -11.16 -19.36 26.94
CA GLU A 455 -9.98 -20.16 26.64
C GLU A 455 -10.01 -21.49 27.42
N HIS A 456 -10.28 -21.46 28.72
CA HIS A 456 -10.46 -22.67 29.53
C HIS A 456 -11.56 -23.59 28.97
N LEU A 457 -12.73 -23.02 28.62
CA LEU A 457 -13.82 -23.78 28.00
C LEU A 457 -13.45 -24.39 26.65
N LEU A 458 -12.66 -23.67 25.83
CA LEU A 458 -12.18 -24.15 24.53
C LEU A 458 -11.18 -25.30 24.69
N ASN A 459 -10.35 -25.26 25.73
CA ASN A 459 -9.43 -26.33 26.13
C ASN A 459 -10.14 -27.55 26.74
N GLY A 460 -11.46 -27.47 26.95
CA GLY A 460 -12.27 -28.55 27.49
C GLY A 460 -12.30 -28.59 29.02
N GLU A 461 -11.81 -27.54 29.67
CA GLU A 461 -11.88 -27.38 31.12
C GLU A 461 -13.28 -26.91 31.56
N GLN A 462 -13.50 -26.86 32.86
CA GLN A 462 -14.72 -26.32 33.47
C GLN A 462 -14.44 -24.92 34.02
N VAL A 463 -15.39 -24.01 33.82
CA VAL A 463 -15.34 -22.68 34.43
C VAL A 463 -16.31 -22.64 35.59
N ILE A 464 -15.81 -22.23 36.75
CA ILE A 464 -16.56 -22.15 38.00
C ILE A 464 -16.53 -20.71 38.48
N ARG A 465 -17.72 -20.10 38.65
CA ARG A 465 -17.85 -18.70 39.06
C ARG A 465 -19.01 -18.52 40.04
N HIS A 466 -18.94 -17.45 40.82
CA HIS A 466 -20.10 -16.99 41.59
C HIS A 466 -21.15 -16.40 40.65
N TRP A 467 -22.42 -16.58 41.00
CA TRP A 467 -23.55 -15.98 40.28
C TRP A 467 -24.52 -15.34 41.27
N ASP A 468 -25.16 -14.23 40.86
CA ASP A 468 -26.09 -13.49 41.73
C ASP A 468 -27.54 -13.72 41.30
N THR A 469 -27.82 -13.42 40.03
CA THR A 469 -29.19 -13.48 39.48
C THR A 469 -29.21 -14.08 38.09
N LEU A 470 -30.31 -14.77 37.77
CA LEU A 470 -30.56 -15.34 36.46
C LEU A 470 -32.00 -15.06 36.03
N LYS A 471 -32.16 -14.36 34.90
CA LYS A 471 -33.47 -14.04 34.33
C LYS A 471 -33.95 -15.13 33.39
N PHE A 472 -35.23 -15.44 33.43
CA PHE A 472 -35.87 -16.36 32.49
C PHE A 472 -37.37 -16.07 32.35
N THR A 473 -37.99 -16.56 31.28
CA THR A 473 -39.44 -16.47 31.08
C THR A 473 -40.11 -17.78 31.47
N LYS A 474 -41.20 -17.70 32.23
CA LYS A 474 -41.92 -18.88 32.72
C LYS A 474 -42.96 -19.35 31.71
N ASP A 475 -42.76 -20.54 31.15
CA ASP A 475 -43.69 -21.15 30.18
C ASP A 475 -44.88 -21.88 30.84
N SER A 476 -44.74 -22.27 32.12
CA SER A 476 -45.76 -22.98 32.89
C SER A 476 -46.13 -22.23 34.17
N ASN A 477 -47.35 -22.44 34.68
CA ASN A 477 -47.77 -21.92 35.98
C ASN A 477 -47.33 -22.81 37.15
N GLU A 478 -46.39 -23.73 36.95
CA GLU A 478 -45.95 -24.64 38.00
C GLU A 478 -45.24 -23.90 39.13
N CYS A 479 -45.53 -24.29 40.36
CA CYS A 479 -44.89 -23.73 41.54
C CYS A 479 -43.51 -24.39 41.71
N ILE A 480 -42.46 -23.59 41.77
CA ILE A 480 -41.08 -24.08 41.95
C ILE A 480 -40.78 -24.06 43.45
N SER A 481 -40.37 -25.19 44.01
CA SER A 481 -39.91 -25.26 45.41
C SER A 481 -38.44 -24.86 45.49
N PHE A 482 -38.07 -24.06 46.48
CA PHE A 482 -36.68 -23.65 46.73
C PHE A 482 -36.16 -24.21 48.06
N PRO A 483 -34.84 -24.47 48.19
CA PRO A 483 -33.81 -24.33 47.15
C PRO A 483 -33.89 -25.43 46.08
N THR A 484 -33.37 -25.17 44.87
CA THR A 484 -33.46 -26.10 43.74
C THR A 484 -32.22 -26.08 42.87
N GLY A 485 -31.88 -27.21 42.27
CA GLY A 485 -30.86 -27.27 41.21
C GLY A 485 -31.44 -26.79 39.89
N VAL A 486 -30.66 -26.00 39.15
CA VAL A 486 -31.00 -25.48 37.84
C VAL A 486 -29.92 -25.87 36.86
N TYR A 487 -30.34 -26.32 35.68
CA TYR A 487 -29.49 -26.78 34.61
C TYR A 487 -29.93 -26.18 33.28
N GLY A 488 -28.98 -25.84 32.41
CA GLY A 488 -29.28 -25.29 31.09
C GLY A 488 -28.23 -25.63 30.04
N ILE A 489 -28.65 -25.50 28.78
CA ILE A 489 -27.77 -25.47 27.61
C ILE A 489 -27.97 -24.11 26.94
N SER A 490 -26.88 -23.42 26.63
CA SER A 490 -26.93 -22.11 25.97
C SER A 490 -25.93 -22.02 24.84
N LYS A 491 -26.15 -21.08 23.92
CA LYS A 491 -25.13 -20.70 22.94
C LYS A 491 -23.94 -20.09 23.68
N LEU A 492 -22.74 -20.56 23.38
CA LEU A 492 -21.51 -19.97 23.87
C LEU A 492 -21.18 -18.77 22.98
N ILE A 493 -21.59 -17.59 23.44
CA ILE A 493 -21.37 -16.32 22.75
C ILE A 493 -20.38 -15.49 23.57
N VAL A 494 -19.41 -14.90 22.89
CA VAL A 494 -18.36 -14.09 23.50
C VAL A 494 -18.39 -12.68 22.92
N PRO A 495 -18.52 -11.64 23.77
CA PRO A 495 -18.46 -10.26 23.30
C PRO A 495 -16.99 -9.86 23.05
N ILE A 496 -16.69 -9.51 21.81
CA ILE A 496 -15.42 -8.94 21.33
C ILE A 496 -15.67 -7.49 20.90
N GLY A 497 -15.52 -6.54 21.83
CA GLY A 497 -15.98 -5.16 21.61
C GLY A 497 -17.50 -5.14 21.40
N ASP A 498 -17.94 -4.66 20.24
CA ASP A 498 -19.36 -4.64 19.83
C ASP A 498 -19.79 -5.89 19.03
N GLN A 499 -18.91 -6.88 18.87
CA GLN A 499 -19.16 -8.10 18.10
C GLN A 499 -19.49 -9.27 19.02
N ASP A 500 -20.56 -10.01 18.74
CA ASP A 500 -20.90 -11.26 19.42
C ASP A 500 -20.41 -12.47 18.61
N VAL A 501 -19.41 -13.18 19.15
CA VAL A 501 -18.78 -14.33 18.47
C VAL A 501 -19.36 -15.63 19.00
N PHE A 502 -19.92 -16.45 18.10
CA PHE A 502 -20.47 -17.77 18.43
C PHE A 502 -19.38 -18.86 18.38
N LEU A 503 -19.20 -19.57 19.50
CA LEU A 503 -18.17 -20.60 19.70
C LEU A 503 -18.73 -22.01 19.95
N GLY A 504 -20.01 -22.21 19.66
CA GLY A 504 -20.74 -23.45 19.89
C GLY A 504 -21.71 -23.35 21.06
N TYR A 505 -21.77 -24.39 21.87
CA TYR A 505 -22.73 -24.49 22.98
C TYR A 505 -22.01 -24.80 24.28
N SER A 506 -22.54 -24.26 25.38
CA SER A 506 -22.13 -24.62 26.72
C SER A 506 -23.29 -25.19 27.50
N GLN A 507 -22.93 -26.07 28.42
CA GLN A 507 -23.79 -26.68 29.41
C GLN A 507 -23.43 -26.07 30.76
N TRP A 508 -24.42 -25.70 31.56
CA TRP A 508 -24.18 -25.10 32.86
C TRP A 508 -25.18 -25.56 33.91
N TRP A 509 -24.77 -25.50 35.17
CA TRP A 509 -25.60 -25.85 36.31
C TRP A 509 -25.25 -25.04 37.57
N LEU A 510 -26.27 -24.81 38.41
CA LEU A 510 -26.20 -23.99 39.62
C LEU A 510 -27.31 -24.38 40.61
N ASN A 511 -27.24 -23.87 41.85
CA ASN A 511 -28.32 -23.97 42.84
C ASN A 511 -29.00 -22.60 43.05
N ALA A 512 -30.32 -22.52 42.94
CA ALA A 512 -31.10 -21.30 43.17
C ALA A 512 -31.80 -21.33 44.54
N ALA A 513 -31.77 -20.19 45.24
CA ALA A 513 -32.27 -20.05 46.62
C ALA A 513 -33.68 -19.50 46.69
N SER A 514 -34.04 -18.63 45.75
CA SER A 514 -35.37 -18.05 45.66
C SER A 514 -35.65 -17.53 44.24
N ILE A 515 -36.90 -17.15 44.01
CA ILE A 515 -37.37 -16.51 42.79
C ILE A 515 -38.12 -15.22 43.12
N THR A 516 -37.92 -14.20 42.31
CA THR A 516 -38.82 -13.06 42.23
C THR A 516 -39.67 -13.21 40.98
N GLU A 517 -40.97 -13.41 41.17
CA GLU A 517 -41.94 -13.40 40.08
C GLU A 517 -42.35 -11.95 39.75
N PRO A 518 -42.60 -11.61 38.48
CA PRO A 518 -42.88 -10.24 38.07
C PRO A 518 -44.24 -9.79 38.61
N SER A 519 -44.37 -8.49 38.91
CA SER A 519 -45.65 -7.86 39.26
C SER A 519 -46.55 -7.57 38.05
N ASP A 520 -46.08 -7.86 36.84
CA ASP A 520 -46.66 -7.39 35.57
C ASP A 520 -46.75 -8.51 34.51
N THR A 521 -47.44 -8.22 33.40
CA THR A 521 -47.84 -9.16 32.33
C THR A 521 -46.70 -9.87 31.56
N THR A 522 -45.43 -9.56 31.83
CA THR A 522 -44.26 -9.99 31.04
C THR A 522 -43.77 -11.41 31.33
N ARG A 523 -44.25 -12.09 32.39
CA ARG A 523 -43.81 -13.44 32.83
C ARG A 523 -42.28 -13.63 32.97
N GLU A 524 -41.50 -12.55 33.05
CA GLU A 524 -40.05 -12.58 33.31
C GLU A 524 -39.80 -12.76 34.80
N CYS A 525 -39.23 -13.90 35.20
CA CYS A 525 -38.84 -14.21 36.56
C CYS A 525 -37.33 -14.06 36.76
N VAL A 526 -36.91 -13.79 38.00
CA VAL A 526 -35.50 -13.67 38.38
C VAL A 526 -35.18 -14.67 39.48
N LEU A 527 -34.26 -15.60 39.23
CA LEU A 527 -33.68 -16.48 40.25
C LEU A 527 -32.58 -15.74 41.01
N HIS A 528 -32.46 -16.01 42.30
CA HIS A 528 -31.41 -15.45 43.17
C HIS A 528 -30.56 -16.55 43.79
N SER A 529 -29.27 -16.29 43.91
CA SER A 529 -28.33 -17.15 44.61
C SER A 529 -28.37 -16.93 46.14
N SER A 530 -27.78 -17.86 46.88
CA SER A 530 -27.43 -17.68 48.30
C SER A 530 -26.20 -18.50 48.62
N VAL A 531 -25.28 -17.91 49.39
CA VAL A 531 -24.05 -18.57 49.87
C VAL A 531 -24.38 -19.84 50.66
N ASP A 532 -25.52 -19.86 51.38
CA ASP A 532 -25.94 -20.98 52.22
C ASP A 532 -26.21 -22.28 51.45
N ILE A 533 -26.48 -22.18 50.14
CA ILE A 533 -26.78 -23.33 49.27
C ILE A 533 -25.75 -23.52 48.15
N CYS A 534 -24.58 -22.87 48.29
CA CYS A 534 -23.53 -22.78 47.28
C CYS A 534 -23.96 -21.97 46.05
N ASP A 535 -23.44 -20.74 45.95
CA ASP A 535 -23.71 -19.74 44.91
C ASP A 535 -22.80 -19.90 43.69
N LEU A 536 -22.40 -21.14 43.37
CA LEU A 536 -21.54 -21.45 42.24
C LEU A 536 -22.35 -21.80 40.98
N LEU A 537 -21.87 -21.30 39.85
CA LEU A 537 -22.25 -21.71 38.50
C LEU A 537 -21.06 -22.43 37.89
N VAL A 538 -21.29 -23.68 37.49
CA VAL A 538 -20.30 -24.49 36.77
C VAL A 538 -20.72 -24.55 35.30
N GLU A 539 -19.80 -24.19 34.40
CA GLU A 539 -20.00 -24.16 32.96
C GLU A 539 -18.97 -25.05 32.26
N HIS A 540 -19.41 -25.79 31.24
CA HIS A 540 -18.56 -26.64 30.41
C HIS A 540 -18.98 -26.56 28.93
N ARG A 541 -18.01 -26.55 28.01
CA ARG A 541 -18.27 -26.52 26.57
C ARG A 541 -18.71 -27.89 26.06
N ILE A 542 -19.74 -27.93 25.22
CA ILE A 542 -20.17 -29.14 24.54
C ILE A 542 -19.56 -29.17 23.13
N LYS A 543 -18.80 -30.23 22.80
CA LYS A 543 -18.13 -30.36 21.48
C LYS A 543 -19.11 -30.48 20.31
N ALA A 544 -20.24 -31.15 20.51
CA ALA A 544 -21.28 -31.29 19.49
C ALA A 544 -22.66 -31.37 20.14
N LEU A 545 -23.56 -30.45 19.79
CA LEU A 545 -24.93 -30.49 20.25
C LEU A 545 -25.69 -31.61 19.54
N LYS A 546 -26.16 -32.61 20.30
CA LYS A 546 -26.95 -33.71 19.75
C LYS A 546 -28.27 -33.18 19.19
N ARG A 547 -28.82 -33.86 18.18
CA ARG A 547 -30.08 -33.45 17.54
C ARG A 547 -31.24 -33.37 18.52
N GLU A 548 -31.27 -34.28 19.50
CA GLU A 548 -32.25 -34.36 20.59
C GLU A 548 -32.17 -33.22 21.62
N ASP A 549 -31.02 -32.52 21.69
CA ASP A 549 -30.79 -31.43 22.65
C ASP A 549 -30.98 -30.05 22.02
N ARG A 550 -31.28 -29.96 20.72
CA ARG A 550 -31.46 -28.68 20.01
C ARG A 550 -32.60 -27.85 20.55
N ASP A 551 -33.71 -28.50 20.87
CA ASP A 551 -34.89 -27.83 21.44
C ASP A 551 -34.63 -27.37 22.89
N LYS A 552 -33.54 -27.81 23.52
CA LYS A 552 -33.19 -27.48 24.92
C LYS A 552 -32.35 -26.20 25.07
N VAL A 553 -31.78 -25.67 24.00
CA VAL A 553 -30.83 -24.51 24.00
C VAL A 553 -31.46 -23.20 24.54
N SER A 554 -32.78 -23.15 24.65
CA SER A 554 -33.54 -21.99 25.12
C SER A 554 -34.38 -22.29 26.35
N HIS A 555 -34.13 -23.42 27.02
CA HIS A 555 -34.89 -23.84 28.20
C HIS A 555 -33.96 -24.06 29.38
N ILE A 556 -34.47 -23.75 30.56
CA ILE A 556 -33.86 -24.15 31.83
C ILE A 556 -34.62 -25.35 32.40
N PHE A 557 -33.91 -26.24 33.06
CA PHE A 557 -34.43 -27.44 33.69
C PHE A 557 -34.22 -27.34 35.20
N ILE A 558 -35.28 -27.64 35.94
CA ILE A 558 -35.31 -27.53 37.40
C ILE A 558 -35.35 -28.94 38.00
N GLY A 559 -34.53 -29.17 39.02
CA GLY A 559 -34.37 -30.47 39.67
C GLY A 559 -33.93 -30.37 41.12
N PRO A 560 -33.58 -31.51 41.75
CA PRO A 560 -33.08 -31.51 43.13
C PRO A 560 -31.82 -30.65 43.26
N VAL A 561 -31.60 -30.11 44.46
CA VAL A 561 -30.37 -29.36 44.80
C VAL A 561 -29.14 -30.19 44.45
N LEU A 562 -28.19 -29.56 43.78
CA LEU A 562 -26.94 -30.17 43.33
C LEU A 562 -25.90 -30.11 44.45
N ASP A 563 -25.12 -31.19 44.63
CA ASP A 563 -23.94 -31.15 45.48
C ASP A 563 -22.78 -30.49 44.71
N LEU A 564 -22.58 -29.20 45.00
CA LEU A 564 -21.50 -28.40 44.41
C LEU A 564 -20.34 -28.15 45.37
N SER A 565 -20.35 -28.78 46.55
CA SER A 565 -19.36 -28.55 47.62
C SER A 565 -17.92 -28.82 47.17
N ALA A 566 -17.72 -29.86 46.35
CA ALA A 566 -16.43 -30.23 45.79
C ALA A 566 -15.82 -29.14 44.86
N TYR A 567 -16.64 -28.22 44.35
CA TYR A 567 -16.21 -27.14 43.46
C TYR A 567 -15.80 -25.86 44.18
N GLN A 568 -16.08 -25.72 45.48
CA GLN A 568 -15.74 -24.50 46.25
C GLN A 568 -14.25 -24.19 46.28
N GLN A 569 -13.39 -25.22 46.27
CA GLN A 569 -11.94 -25.04 46.23
C GLN A 569 -11.40 -24.59 44.86
N TYR A 570 -12.20 -24.69 43.80
CA TYR A 570 -11.83 -24.33 42.43
C TYR A 570 -12.50 -23.04 41.94
N ALA A 571 -13.34 -22.41 42.77
CA ALA A 571 -13.93 -21.12 42.46
C ALA A 571 -12.83 -20.05 42.44
N VAL A 572 -12.69 -19.36 41.31
CA VAL A 572 -11.72 -18.28 41.17
C VAL A 572 -12.19 -17.10 42.02
N PRO A 573 -11.36 -16.54 42.92
CA PRO A 573 -11.71 -15.34 43.68
C PRO A 573 -12.10 -14.22 42.73
N VAL A 574 -13.08 -13.40 43.11
CA VAL A 574 -13.42 -12.16 42.40
C VAL A 574 -12.24 -11.20 42.55
N GLN A 575 -11.25 -11.26 41.64
CA GLN A 575 -10.17 -10.30 41.50
C GLN A 575 -10.38 -9.45 40.25
#